data_AF-A0A7S2AZM9-F1
#
_entry.id   AF-A0A7S2AZM9-F1
#
_cell.length_a   1.000
_cell.length_b   1.000
_cell.length_c   1.000
_cell.angle_alpha   90.00
_cell.angle_beta   90.00
_cell.angle_gamma   90.00
#
_symmetry.space_group_name_H-M   'P 1'
#
loop_
_entity.id
_entity.type
_entity.pdbx_description
1 polymer ?
#
loop_
_entity_poly.entity_id
_entity_poly.type
_entity_poly.pdbx_seq_one_letter_code
_entity_poly.pdbx_strand_id
1 'polypeptide(L)'
;QSDAAALYSSKATEFYGDWLELAIDGSGDHYKMEYDLDDTFSLKYNILFQYVLELGGPFENSVIEMESAYYQDNLNTYGVPLDNRADFTKLDWSMWVAAMGTDDQFNAITSTTWAFADSTTDRVPLSDWTYTSNPTMAGFQARPVMGGIYAKLLMP
;
A
#
# COMPACT_ATOMS: atom_id res chain seq x y z
N GLN A 1 -20.95 11.41 -22.55
CA GLN A 1 -19.65 11.08 -21.92
C GLN A 1 -19.24 12.16 -20.91
N SER A 2 -19.39 13.46 -21.21
CA SER A 2 -19.14 14.57 -20.27
C SER A 2 -19.90 14.46 -18.95
N ASP A 3 -21.19 14.11 -19.01
CA ASP A 3 -22.06 14.14 -17.83
C ASP A 3 -21.74 13.02 -16.85
N ALA A 4 -21.34 11.85 -17.37
CA ALA A 4 -20.89 10.72 -16.56
C ALA A 4 -19.53 11.02 -15.90
N ALA A 5 -18.59 11.60 -16.65
CA ALA A 5 -17.29 11.99 -16.10
C ALA A 5 -17.44 12.99 -14.96
N ALA A 6 -18.21 14.07 -15.16
CA ALA A 6 -18.46 15.08 -14.13
C ALA A 6 -19.16 14.49 -12.90
N LEU A 7 -20.16 13.61 -13.09
CA LEU A 7 -20.84 12.92 -12.00
C LEU A 7 -19.86 12.08 -11.16
N TYR A 8 -19.02 11.26 -11.80
CA TYR A 8 -18.08 10.40 -11.09
C TYR A 8 -16.95 11.18 -10.42
N SER A 9 -16.43 12.24 -11.05
CA SER A 9 -15.45 13.11 -10.41
C SER A 9 -16.03 13.79 -9.17
N SER A 10 -17.25 14.33 -9.25
CA SER A 10 -17.93 14.93 -8.09
C SER A 10 -18.15 13.92 -6.97
N LYS A 11 -18.54 12.68 -7.30
CA LYS A 11 -18.74 11.62 -6.30
C LYS A 11 -17.44 11.15 -5.68
N ALA A 12 -16.35 11.08 -6.44
CA ALA A 12 -15.03 10.76 -5.91
C ALA A 12 -14.55 11.83 -4.90
N THR A 13 -14.74 13.12 -5.22
CA THR A 13 -14.40 14.21 -4.29
C THR A 13 -15.26 14.18 -3.03
N GLU A 14 -16.57 13.92 -3.16
CA GLU A 14 -17.48 13.76 -2.01
C GLU A 14 -17.03 12.62 -1.09
N PHE A 15 -16.81 11.43 -1.64
CA PHE A 15 -16.38 10.28 -0.85
C PHE A 15 -14.97 10.45 -0.27
N TYR A 16 -14.09 11.18 -0.95
CA TYR A 16 -12.79 11.52 -0.39
C TYR A 16 -12.92 12.43 0.84
N GLY A 17 -13.80 13.44 0.80
CA GLY A 17 -14.08 14.28 1.95
C GLY A 17 -14.60 13.48 3.15
N ASP A 18 -15.59 12.61 2.92
CA ASP A 18 -16.10 11.71 3.96
C ASP A 18 -15.01 10.78 4.49
N TRP A 19 -14.18 10.23 3.60
CA TRP A 19 -13.08 9.34 3.98
C TRP A 19 -12.03 10.04 4.85
N LEU A 20 -11.65 11.28 4.53
CA LEU A 20 -10.69 12.05 5.34
C LEU A 20 -11.16 12.21 6.79
N GLU A 21 -12.46 12.47 7.00
CA GLU A 21 -13.04 12.68 8.34
C GLU A 21 -13.27 11.36 9.08
N LEU A 22 -13.82 10.34 8.40
CA LEU A 22 -14.24 9.10 9.04
C LEU A 22 -13.09 8.10 9.22
N ALA A 23 -12.10 8.13 8.31
CA ALA A 23 -11.04 7.14 8.29
C ALA A 23 -9.81 7.57 9.08
N ILE A 24 -9.59 8.85 9.37
CA ILE A 24 -8.41 9.27 10.15
C ILE A 24 -8.45 8.60 11.54
N ASP A 25 -7.35 8.00 11.97
CA ASP A 25 -7.25 7.45 13.32
C ASP A 25 -7.22 8.56 14.37
N GLY A 26 -7.64 8.24 15.61
CA GLY A 26 -7.60 9.19 16.72
C GLY A 26 -6.20 9.72 17.06
N SER A 27 -5.14 8.99 16.71
CA SER A 27 -3.74 9.46 16.78
C SER A 27 -3.41 10.56 15.78
N GLY A 28 -4.09 10.59 14.62
CA GLY A 28 -3.83 11.48 13.50
C GLY A 28 -2.58 11.16 12.68
N ASP A 29 -2.00 9.97 12.83
CA ASP A 29 -0.78 9.55 12.11
C ASP A 29 -1.00 8.52 10.99
N HIS A 30 -2.23 8.01 10.82
CA HIS A 30 -2.64 7.13 9.72
C HIS A 30 -4.17 7.05 9.58
N TYR A 31 -4.62 6.35 8.54
CA TYR A 31 -6.03 6.07 8.26
C TYR A 31 -6.41 4.61 8.55
N LYS A 32 -7.52 4.46 9.26
CA LYS A 32 -8.12 3.23 9.73
C LYS A 32 -8.45 2.22 8.64
N MET A 33 -8.50 0.94 9.00
CA MET A 33 -8.97 -0.12 8.12
C MET A 33 -10.47 0.00 7.87
N GLU A 34 -11.24 0.26 8.92
CA GLU A 34 -12.70 0.42 8.93
C GLU A 34 -13.06 1.67 9.75
N TYR A 35 -14.12 2.40 9.38
CA TYR A 35 -14.41 3.72 9.97
C TYR A 35 -14.69 3.68 11.47
N ASP A 36 -15.24 2.59 11.97
CA ASP A 36 -15.63 2.38 13.37
C ASP A 36 -14.61 1.55 14.16
N LEU A 37 -13.42 1.32 13.59
CA LEU A 37 -12.38 0.49 14.20
C LEU A 37 -11.07 1.25 14.37
N ASP A 38 -10.98 1.96 15.50
CA ASP A 38 -9.78 2.71 15.91
C ASP A 38 -8.58 1.78 16.17
N ASP A 39 -7.37 2.34 16.13
CA ASP A 39 -6.09 1.64 16.29
C ASP A 39 -5.91 0.51 15.26
N THR A 40 -6.36 0.77 14.03
CA THR A 40 -6.17 -0.13 12.89
C THR A 40 -5.65 0.62 11.68
N PHE A 41 -5.07 -0.09 10.73
CA PHE A 41 -4.59 0.42 9.48
C PHE A 41 -4.77 -0.62 8.38
N SER A 42 -4.65 -0.16 7.14
CA SER A 42 -4.45 -1.04 6.00
C SER A 42 -3.68 -0.29 4.93
N LEU A 43 -2.84 -0.99 4.17
CA LEU A 43 -2.12 -0.36 3.07
C LEU A 43 -3.09 0.28 2.07
N LYS A 44 -2.95 1.58 1.80
CA LYS A 44 -3.77 2.32 0.82
C LYS A 44 -3.18 2.19 -0.60
N TYR A 45 -2.88 0.96 -1.00
CA TYR A 45 -2.18 0.64 -2.25
C TYR A 45 -2.92 1.10 -3.52
N ASN A 46 -4.25 1.21 -3.48
CA ASN A 46 -5.05 1.64 -4.64
C ASN A 46 -4.87 3.12 -4.98
N ILE A 47 -4.32 3.96 -4.09
CA ILE A 47 -4.04 5.37 -4.40
C ILE A 47 -3.02 5.48 -5.55
N LEU A 48 -2.17 4.46 -5.75
CA LEU A 48 -1.20 4.40 -6.85
C LEU A 48 -1.83 4.73 -8.21
N PHE A 49 -3.07 4.26 -8.46
CA PHE A 49 -3.74 4.46 -9.73
C PHE A 49 -4.09 5.92 -10.02
N GLN A 50 -4.18 6.79 -9.01
CA GLN A 50 -4.29 8.23 -9.23
C GLN A 50 -3.09 8.78 -10.02
N TYR A 51 -1.89 8.29 -9.72
CA TYR A 51 -0.65 8.70 -10.38
C TYR A 51 -0.53 8.03 -11.74
N VAL A 52 -0.67 6.70 -11.79
CA VAL A 52 -0.47 5.91 -13.03
C VAL A 52 -1.46 6.27 -14.13
N LEU A 53 -2.70 6.64 -13.76
CA LEU A 53 -3.73 7.04 -14.72
C LEU A 53 -3.85 8.57 -14.87
N GLU A 54 -2.96 9.35 -14.24
CA GLU A 54 -2.93 10.81 -14.32
C GLU A 54 -4.29 11.47 -13.97
N LEU A 55 -4.99 10.92 -12.96
CA LEU A 55 -6.36 11.36 -12.61
C LEU A 55 -6.40 12.72 -11.90
N GLY A 56 -5.25 13.20 -11.41
CA GLY A 56 -5.12 14.51 -10.76
C GLY A 56 -5.75 14.64 -9.37
N GLY A 57 -6.28 13.56 -8.79
CA GLY A 57 -6.94 13.58 -7.48
C GLY A 57 -7.88 12.40 -7.28
N PRO A 58 -8.53 12.29 -6.11
CA PRO A 58 -8.68 13.35 -5.10
C PRO A 58 -7.64 13.34 -3.96
N PHE A 59 -6.77 12.34 -3.87
CA PHE A 59 -5.84 12.20 -2.74
C PHE A 59 -4.71 13.22 -2.79
N GLU A 60 -4.54 13.97 -1.71
CA GLU A 60 -3.45 14.93 -1.55
C GLU A 60 -2.13 14.24 -1.15
N ASN A 61 -0.99 14.87 -1.44
CA ASN A 61 0.33 14.35 -1.06
C ASN A 61 0.48 14.15 0.46
N SER A 62 -0.20 14.97 1.27
CA SER A 62 -0.22 14.84 2.73
C SER A 62 -0.74 13.48 3.20
N VAL A 63 -1.70 12.88 2.48
CA VAL A 63 -2.21 11.53 2.74
C VAL A 63 -1.10 10.50 2.51
N ILE A 64 -0.38 10.62 1.41
CA ILE A 64 0.72 9.70 1.07
C ILE A 64 1.88 9.83 2.05
N GLU A 65 2.24 11.05 2.43
CA GLU A 65 3.32 11.33 3.39
C GLU A 65 3.00 10.72 4.76
N MET A 66 1.77 10.90 5.24
CA MET A 66 1.27 10.33 6.50
C MET A 66 1.31 8.80 6.46
N GLU A 67 0.66 8.19 5.47
CA GLU A 67 0.59 6.73 5.35
C GLU A 67 1.99 6.11 5.17
N SER A 68 2.86 6.72 4.35
CA SER A 68 4.20 6.18 4.09
C SER A 68 5.10 6.25 5.33
N ALA A 69 4.95 7.28 6.17
CA ALA A 69 5.63 7.36 7.46
C ALA A 69 5.14 6.25 8.40
N TYR A 70 3.83 6.05 8.50
CA TYR A 70 3.26 4.98 9.30
C TYR A 70 3.73 3.59 8.85
N TYR A 71 3.81 3.34 7.54
CA TYR A 71 4.30 2.06 7.01
C TYR A 71 5.76 1.81 7.38
N GLN A 72 6.59 2.85 7.34
CA GLN A 72 8.00 2.75 7.70
C GLN A 72 8.18 2.37 9.18
N ASP A 73 7.38 2.94 10.07
CA ASP A 73 7.41 2.64 11.50
C ASP A 73 6.88 1.23 11.83
N ASN A 74 6.07 0.65 10.94
CA ASN A 74 5.46 -0.68 11.08
C ASN A 74 6.13 -1.77 10.23
N LEU A 75 7.36 -1.54 9.75
CA LEU A 75 8.12 -2.55 9.02
C LEU A 75 8.56 -3.70 9.92
N ASN A 76 8.22 -4.93 9.51
CA ASN A 76 8.86 -6.14 10.01
C ASN A 76 10.07 -6.51 9.14
N THR A 77 10.85 -7.49 9.59
CA THR A 77 12.08 -7.93 8.91
C THR A 77 11.89 -8.27 7.42
N TYR A 78 10.72 -8.85 7.06
CA TYR A 78 10.45 -9.37 5.72
C TYR A 78 9.29 -8.65 5.00
N GLY A 79 8.82 -7.50 5.52
CA GLY A 79 7.82 -6.68 4.84
C GLY A 79 7.04 -5.77 5.79
N VAL A 80 6.20 -4.92 5.22
CA VAL A 80 5.15 -4.20 5.95
C VAL A 80 3.86 -5.04 5.92
N PRO A 81 3.21 -5.33 7.06
CA PRO A 81 1.93 -6.04 7.08
C PRO A 81 0.86 -5.31 6.25
N LEU A 82 -0.09 -6.09 5.73
CA LEU A 82 -1.19 -5.56 4.93
C LEU A 82 -2.16 -4.72 5.78
N ASP A 83 -2.43 -5.20 7.00
CA ASP A 83 -3.28 -4.62 8.03
C ASP A 83 -3.05 -5.35 9.37
N ASN A 84 -3.83 -5.01 10.41
CA ASN A 84 -3.68 -5.55 11.77
C ASN A 84 -4.15 -7.01 11.94
N ARG A 85 -4.80 -7.63 10.95
CA ARG A 85 -5.44 -8.95 11.11
C ARG A 85 -4.43 -10.09 11.08
N ALA A 86 -3.32 -9.89 10.40
CA ALA A 86 -2.23 -10.86 10.30
C ALA A 86 -0.94 -10.18 9.86
N ASP A 87 0.19 -10.79 10.22
CA ASP A 87 1.53 -10.34 9.86
C ASP A 87 1.95 -10.75 8.45
N PHE A 88 1.01 -11.01 7.53
CA PHE A 88 1.33 -11.28 6.13
C PHE A 88 1.20 -10.03 5.27
N THR A 89 1.83 -10.06 4.09
CA THR A 89 1.75 -8.98 3.12
C THR A 89 1.64 -9.50 1.69
N LYS A 90 1.32 -8.58 0.79
CA LYS A 90 1.23 -8.82 -0.65
C LYS A 90 2.38 -8.07 -1.34
N LEU A 91 3.28 -8.79 -2.00
CA LEU A 91 4.45 -8.21 -2.65
C LEU A 91 4.08 -7.06 -3.61
N ASP A 92 3.07 -7.27 -4.44
CA ASP A 92 2.56 -6.25 -5.36
C ASP A 92 2.08 -5.01 -4.62
N TRP A 93 1.28 -5.18 -3.56
CA TRP A 93 0.73 -4.04 -2.80
C TRP A 93 1.80 -3.31 -1.99
N SER A 94 2.76 -4.02 -1.41
CA SER A 94 3.93 -3.41 -0.75
C SER A 94 4.73 -2.55 -1.72
N MET A 95 4.96 -3.03 -2.94
CA MET A 95 5.68 -2.27 -3.96
C MET A 95 4.87 -1.07 -4.48
N TRP A 96 3.54 -1.15 -4.49
CA TRP A 96 2.68 -0.03 -4.87
C TRP A 96 2.72 1.10 -3.85
N VAL A 97 2.62 0.79 -2.55
CA VAL A 97 2.77 1.83 -1.51
C VAL A 97 4.18 2.39 -1.46
N ALA A 98 5.20 1.53 -1.62
CA ALA A 98 6.60 1.95 -1.69
C ALA A 98 6.83 2.95 -2.84
N ALA A 99 6.22 2.70 -4.00
CA ALA A 99 6.40 3.55 -5.18
C ALA A 99 5.89 4.98 -4.99
N MET A 100 4.88 5.18 -4.15
CA MET A 100 4.31 6.49 -3.83
C MET A 100 5.12 7.27 -2.79
N GLY A 101 5.96 6.59 -2.00
CA GLY A 101 6.81 7.22 -0.99
C GLY A 101 8.08 7.87 -1.55
N THR A 102 8.87 8.44 -0.64
CA THR A 102 10.22 8.94 -0.95
C THR A 102 11.16 7.81 -1.34
N ASP A 103 12.33 8.14 -1.90
CA ASP A 103 13.31 7.11 -2.26
C ASP A 103 13.82 6.32 -1.04
N ASP A 104 13.91 6.96 0.13
CA ASP A 104 14.27 6.27 1.37
C ASP A 104 13.19 5.28 1.81
N GLN A 105 11.92 5.68 1.77
CA GLN A 105 10.77 4.81 2.07
C GLN A 105 10.66 3.65 1.07
N PHE A 106 10.87 3.94 -0.22
CA PHE A 106 10.91 2.94 -1.27
C PHE A 106 12.01 1.90 -1.01
N ASN A 107 13.21 2.37 -0.68
CA ASN A 107 14.34 1.50 -0.37
C ASN A 107 14.10 0.67 0.90
N ALA A 108 13.47 1.24 1.93
CA ALA A 108 13.16 0.53 3.17
C ALA A 108 12.23 -0.67 2.91
N ILE A 109 11.11 -0.47 2.20
CA ILE A 109 10.16 -1.55 1.88
C ILE A 109 10.77 -2.56 0.90
N THR A 110 11.52 -2.09 -0.11
CA THR A 110 12.17 -2.98 -1.08
C THR A 110 13.24 -3.85 -0.41
N SER A 111 13.96 -3.31 0.60
CA SER A 111 14.99 -4.05 1.32
C SER A 111 14.43 -5.20 2.15
N THR A 112 13.26 -5.03 2.76
CA THR A 112 12.60 -6.12 3.51
C THR A 112 12.06 -7.20 2.57
N THR A 113 11.57 -6.80 1.39
CA THR A 113 11.21 -7.73 0.30
C THR A 113 12.42 -8.53 -0.18
N TRP A 114 13.57 -7.87 -0.37
CA TRP A 114 14.81 -8.55 -0.72
C TRP A 114 15.26 -9.51 0.39
N ALA A 115 15.15 -9.10 1.65
CA ALA A 115 15.49 -9.95 2.79
C ALA A 115 14.65 -11.24 2.81
N PHE A 116 13.36 -11.18 2.44
CA PHE A 116 12.52 -12.37 2.27
C PHE A 116 13.09 -13.28 1.19
N ALA A 117 13.34 -12.72 -0.01
CA ALA A 117 13.81 -13.48 -1.17
C ALA A 117 15.19 -14.13 -0.94
N ASP A 118 16.05 -13.50 -0.16
CA ASP A 118 17.39 -13.99 0.20
C ASP A 118 17.34 -15.07 1.31
N SER A 119 16.42 -14.93 2.27
CA SER A 119 16.40 -15.78 3.47
C SER A 119 15.44 -16.96 3.39
N THR A 120 14.45 -16.93 2.49
CA THR A 120 13.43 -17.98 2.43
C THR A 120 13.99 -19.31 1.98
N THR A 121 13.52 -20.39 2.61
CA THR A 121 13.79 -21.76 2.15
C THR A 121 12.71 -22.27 1.20
N ASP A 122 11.63 -21.51 1.02
CA ASP A 122 10.61 -21.81 0.04
C ASP A 122 11.20 -21.64 -1.36
N ARG A 123 10.81 -22.53 -2.28
CA ARG A 123 11.28 -22.47 -3.67
C ARG A 123 10.56 -21.41 -4.51
N VAL A 124 10.01 -20.38 -3.84
CA VAL A 124 9.20 -19.29 -4.41
C VAL A 124 9.65 -17.96 -3.78
N PRO A 125 10.89 -17.49 -4.07
CA PRO A 125 11.47 -16.29 -3.42
C PRO A 125 10.74 -14.99 -3.76
N LEU A 126 9.90 -15.02 -4.79
CA LEU A 126 9.02 -13.94 -5.21
C LEU A 126 7.56 -14.42 -5.18
N SER A 127 7.17 -15.06 -4.07
CA SER A 127 5.77 -15.33 -3.77
C SER A 127 5.03 -14.00 -3.64
N ASP A 128 3.79 -13.95 -4.11
CA ASP A 128 3.04 -12.70 -3.99
C ASP A 128 2.39 -12.54 -2.63
N TRP A 129 2.24 -13.60 -1.81
CA TRP A 129 1.70 -13.55 -0.46
C TRP A 129 2.63 -14.25 0.54
N THR A 130 3.19 -13.48 1.46
CA THR A 130 4.29 -13.88 2.36
C THR A 130 4.05 -13.40 3.78
N TYR A 131 4.63 -14.08 4.76
CA TYR A 131 4.73 -13.56 6.13
C TYR A 131 5.82 -12.48 6.20
N THR A 132 5.60 -11.48 7.05
CA THR A 132 6.52 -10.35 7.24
C THR A 132 7.41 -10.53 8.49
N SER A 133 6.98 -11.37 9.45
CA SER A 133 7.76 -11.70 10.65
C SER A 133 8.76 -12.83 10.45
N ASN A 134 8.56 -13.66 9.42
CA ASN A 134 9.39 -14.82 9.13
C ASN A 134 9.43 -15.09 7.60
N PRO A 135 10.48 -15.74 7.07
CA PRO A 135 10.68 -15.86 5.64
C PRO A 135 9.94 -17.06 5.05
N THR A 136 8.63 -17.20 5.33
CA THR A 136 7.78 -18.23 4.75
C THR A 136 6.66 -17.66 3.89
N MET A 137 6.32 -18.35 2.82
CA MET A 137 5.18 -18.01 1.99
C MET A 137 3.88 -18.37 2.71
N ALA A 138 2.90 -17.46 2.64
CA ALA A 138 1.54 -17.76 3.08
C ALA A 138 0.77 -18.49 1.97
N GLY A 139 1.04 -18.14 0.70
CA GLY A 139 0.47 -18.81 -0.47
C GLY A 139 0.65 -18.01 -1.75
N PHE A 140 -0.08 -18.40 -2.80
CA PHE A 140 -0.11 -17.78 -4.13
C PHE A 140 1.24 -17.68 -4.86
N GLN A 141 1.29 -18.22 -6.07
CA GLN A 141 2.49 -18.25 -6.90
C GLN A 141 2.13 -18.14 -8.37
N ALA A 142 3.08 -17.69 -9.20
CA ALA A 142 2.95 -17.63 -10.66
C ALA A 142 1.72 -16.86 -11.16
N ARG A 143 1.39 -15.73 -10.51
CA ARG A 143 0.28 -14.85 -10.90
C ARG A 143 0.78 -13.58 -11.60
N PRO A 144 -0.01 -12.99 -12.51
CA PRO A 144 0.39 -11.79 -13.25
C PRO A 144 0.58 -10.54 -12.38
N VAL A 145 0.06 -10.55 -11.15
CA VAL A 145 0.22 -9.47 -10.16
C VAL A 145 1.69 -9.15 -9.87
N MET A 146 2.62 -10.08 -10.15
CA MET A 146 4.06 -9.87 -10.05
C MET A 146 4.57 -8.66 -10.84
N GLY A 147 3.86 -8.22 -11.88
CA GLY A 147 4.18 -6.97 -12.58
C GLY A 147 4.15 -5.73 -11.67
N GLY A 148 3.47 -5.80 -10.53
CA GLY A 148 3.38 -4.71 -9.55
C GLY A 148 4.73 -4.28 -8.97
N ILE A 149 5.76 -5.12 -9.01
CA ILE A 149 7.12 -4.74 -8.57
C ILE A 149 7.72 -3.59 -9.40
N TYR A 150 7.21 -3.37 -10.61
CA TYR A 150 7.66 -2.30 -11.51
C TYR A 150 6.92 -0.98 -11.30
N ALA A 151 6.05 -0.86 -10.28
CA ALA A 151 5.24 0.34 -10.05
C ALA A 151 6.04 1.65 -10.01
N LYS A 152 7.23 1.66 -9.40
CA LYS A 152 8.09 2.85 -9.35
C LYS A 152 8.47 3.38 -10.73
N LEU A 153 8.58 2.53 -11.75
CA LEU A 153 8.89 2.94 -13.13
C LEU A 153 7.72 3.67 -13.82
N LEU A 154 6.50 3.55 -13.26
CA LEU A 154 5.30 4.20 -13.77
C LEU A 154 4.99 5.51 -13.03
N MET A 155 5.74 5.84 -11.98
CA MET A 155 5.54 7.06 -11.22
C MET A 155 6.09 8.28 -12.00
N PRO A 156 5.39 9.43 -11.94
CA PRO A 156 5.76 10.65 -12.65
C PRO A 156 7.03 11.33 -12.10
#